data_AF-A0A7X7VTN2-F1
#
_entry.id   AF-A0A7X7VTN2-F1
#
_cell.length_a   1.000
_cell.length_b   1.000
_cell.length_c   1.000
_cell.angle_alpha   90.00
_cell.angle_beta   90.00
_cell.angle_gamma   90.00
#
_symmetry.space_group_name_H-M   'P 1'
#
loop_
_entity.id
_entity.type
_entity.pdbx_description
1 polymer ?
#
loop_
_entity_poly.entity_id
_entity_poly.type
_entity_poly.pdbx_seq_one_letter_code
_entity_poly.pdbx_strand_id
1 'polypeptide(L)'
;MINDLKLDKLSVIGRAAEAYAIGDLSEVKQRAERLYLGKRFPFVISREYPYPLHLFSPRLSAMLEGVASYPDAQKIWELITARENIIKMISVTEIKRTAAEILGPLFQNKYSDNKDRVMPRKQMIGYMIKIVMECFGFTTSRGRMQIDTTRGPDDSARRANYFKSATRYAKMTIDERDVLLEQIGNADVKRHFLAITDLILAGRTEYQKIYNIHGLTNWDSL
;
A
#
# COMPACT_ATOMS: atom_id res chain seq x y z
N MET A 1 0.62 -12.80 20.95
CA MET A 1 1.81 -13.37 20.29
C MET A 1 2.40 -12.28 19.40
N ILE A 2 3.45 -11.61 19.89
CA ILE A 2 4.15 -10.49 19.24
C ILE A 2 5.47 -10.94 18.58
N ASN A 3 5.93 -12.17 18.88
CA ASN A 3 7.30 -12.66 18.69
C ASN A 3 7.79 -12.84 17.24
N ASP A 4 7.01 -12.42 16.25
CA ASP A 4 7.26 -12.73 14.84
C ASP A 4 7.16 -11.52 13.90
N LEU A 5 6.95 -10.33 14.45
CA LEU A 5 6.91 -9.09 13.69
C LEU A 5 8.35 -8.65 13.39
N LYS A 6 8.70 -8.51 12.11
CA LYS A 6 10.01 -8.02 11.67
C LYS A 6 9.85 -6.87 10.69
N LEU A 7 10.71 -5.86 10.80
CA LEU A 7 10.78 -4.82 9.80
C LEU A 7 11.30 -5.43 8.49
N ASP A 8 10.42 -5.54 7.50
CA ASP A 8 10.78 -6.04 6.18
C ASP A 8 11.78 -5.07 5.52
N LYS A 9 12.87 -5.59 4.95
CA LYS A 9 13.82 -4.81 4.14
C LYS A 9 13.15 -4.15 2.93
N LEU A 10 11.96 -4.60 2.56
CA LEU A 10 11.12 -4.02 1.51
C LEU A 10 10.04 -3.08 2.05
N SER A 11 10.05 -2.75 3.35
CA SER A 11 9.15 -1.79 3.96
C SER A 11 9.46 -0.38 3.45
N VAL A 12 8.45 0.31 2.94
CA VAL A 12 8.63 1.71 2.52
C VAL A 12 8.83 2.66 3.70
N ILE A 13 8.23 2.36 4.86
CA ILE A 13 8.39 3.13 6.09
C ILE A 13 9.83 3.01 6.60
N GLY A 14 10.37 1.79 6.67
CA GLY A 14 11.75 1.56 7.10
C GLY A 14 12.76 2.27 6.19
N ARG A 15 12.60 2.13 4.86
CA ARG A 15 13.47 2.79 3.88
C ARG A 15 13.37 4.31 3.92
N ALA A 16 12.17 4.86 4.15
CA ALA A 16 12.01 6.29 4.35
C ALA A 16 12.78 6.76 5.58
N ALA A 17 12.60 6.09 6.72
CA ALA A 17 13.31 6.44 7.95
C ALA A 17 14.83 6.41 7.79
N GLU A 18 15.37 5.40 7.12
CA GLU A 18 16.80 5.29 6.79
C GLU A 18 17.27 6.45 5.92
N ALA A 19 16.58 6.74 4.83
CA ALA A 19 16.96 7.80 3.90
C ALA A 19 16.91 9.20 4.56
N TYR A 20 15.89 9.49 5.38
CA TYR A 20 15.81 10.74 6.13
C TYR A 20 16.88 10.86 7.21
N ALA A 21 17.24 9.75 7.87
CA ALA A 21 18.32 9.74 8.85
C ALA A 21 19.70 9.98 8.21
N ILE A 22 19.95 9.40 7.03
CA ILE A 22 21.19 9.59 6.27
C ILE A 22 21.23 11.00 5.64
N GLY A 23 20.07 11.59 5.37
CA GLY A 23 19.95 12.88 4.67
C GLY A 23 20.12 12.77 3.14
N ASP A 24 20.25 11.56 2.60
CA ASP A 24 20.31 11.33 1.16
C ASP A 24 18.92 11.01 0.60
N LEU A 25 18.28 12.02 0.02
CA LEU A 25 16.98 11.93 -0.63
C LEU A 25 17.10 12.08 -2.16
N SER A 26 18.31 12.06 -2.70
CA SER A 26 18.58 12.38 -4.11
C SER A 26 17.84 11.44 -5.07
N GLU A 27 17.90 10.12 -4.84
CA GLU A 27 17.21 9.14 -5.67
C GLU A 27 15.69 9.29 -5.63
N VAL A 28 15.13 9.52 -4.44
CA VAL A 28 13.68 9.63 -4.24
C VAL A 28 13.19 10.92 -4.90
N LYS A 29 13.96 12.00 -4.79
CA LYS A 29 13.70 13.26 -5.49
C LYS A 29 13.66 13.05 -7.00
N GLN A 30 14.67 12.40 -7.57
CA GLN A 30 14.71 12.13 -9.02
C GLN A 30 13.52 11.27 -9.48
N ARG A 31 13.17 10.23 -8.72
CA ARG A 31 11.98 9.39 -9.01
C ARG A 31 10.69 10.22 -8.95
N ALA A 32 10.58 11.11 -7.96
CA ALA A 32 9.42 11.99 -7.79
C ALA A 32 9.27 12.96 -8.97
N GLU A 33 10.37 13.57 -9.39
CA GLU A 33 10.41 14.45 -10.58
C GLU A 33 10.03 13.69 -11.84
N ARG A 34 10.58 12.49 -12.09
CA ARG A 34 10.25 11.69 -13.28
C ARG A 34 8.79 11.24 -13.32
N LEU A 35 8.22 10.79 -12.19
CA LEU A 35 6.89 10.18 -12.15
C LEU A 35 5.75 11.19 -11.98
N TYR A 36 6.00 12.33 -11.34
CA TYR A 36 4.96 13.26 -10.90
C TYR A 36 5.28 14.72 -11.23
N LEU A 37 6.15 15.01 -12.22
CA LEU A 37 6.48 16.39 -12.61
C LEU A 37 5.21 17.26 -12.73
N GLY A 38 5.13 18.32 -11.92
CA GLY A 38 4.01 19.26 -11.92
C GLY A 38 2.67 18.72 -11.39
N LYS A 39 2.64 17.52 -10.81
CA LYS A 39 1.43 16.89 -10.23
C LYS A 39 1.53 16.84 -8.71
N ARG A 40 0.36 16.80 -8.05
CA ARG A 40 0.29 16.57 -6.60
C ARG A 40 0.75 15.14 -6.28
N PHE A 41 1.67 15.03 -5.34
CA PHE A 41 2.22 13.77 -4.87
C PHE A 41 1.17 12.94 -4.09
N PRO A 42 0.87 11.69 -4.51
CA PRO A 42 0.08 10.79 -3.67
C PRO A 42 0.93 10.33 -2.46
N PHE A 43 0.29 9.99 -1.34
CA PHE A 43 0.97 9.44 -0.13
C PHE A 43 2.07 10.32 0.50
N VAL A 44 1.99 11.65 0.38
CA VAL A 44 2.85 12.55 1.16
C VAL A 44 2.48 12.48 2.64
N ILE A 45 3.51 12.41 3.48
CA ILE A 45 3.36 12.32 4.93
C ILE A 45 3.13 13.71 5.53
N SER A 46 4.06 14.65 5.33
CA SER A 46 4.01 16.00 5.92
C SER A 46 5.03 16.92 5.23
N ARG A 47 5.08 18.20 5.63
CA ARG A 47 6.11 19.13 5.13
C ARG A 47 7.53 18.69 5.50
N GLU A 48 7.69 18.08 6.67
CA GLU A 48 8.95 17.52 7.16
C GLU A 48 9.35 16.23 6.41
N TYR A 49 8.37 15.57 5.80
CA TYR A 49 8.52 14.34 5.01
C TYR A 49 7.87 14.51 3.62
N PRO A 50 8.43 15.38 2.76
CA PRO A 50 7.74 15.92 1.59
C PRO A 50 7.62 14.93 0.43
N TYR A 51 8.44 13.88 0.41
CA TYR A 51 8.40 12.88 -0.66
C TYR A 51 7.34 11.80 -0.40
N PRO A 52 6.58 11.38 -1.43
CA PRO A 52 5.68 10.24 -1.34
C PRO A 52 6.29 9.00 -0.72
N LEU A 53 5.61 8.41 0.25
CA LEU A 53 6.12 7.22 0.94
C LEU A 53 6.31 6.03 -0.02
N HIS A 54 5.46 5.86 -1.03
CA HIS A 54 5.58 4.75 -1.98
C HIS A 54 6.84 4.81 -2.86
N LEU A 55 7.46 5.99 -3.03
CA LEU A 55 8.68 6.16 -3.82
C LEU A 55 9.95 5.66 -3.11
N PHE A 56 9.85 5.35 -1.83
CA PHE A 56 10.90 4.63 -1.11
C PHE A 56 10.92 3.13 -1.46
N SER A 57 10.05 2.67 -2.37
CA SER A 57 10.18 1.37 -3.04
C SER A 57 10.83 1.52 -4.43
N PRO A 58 12.12 1.18 -4.60
CA PRO A 58 12.76 1.20 -5.91
C PRO A 58 12.08 0.25 -6.90
N ARG A 59 11.56 -0.88 -6.41
CA ARG A 59 10.85 -1.85 -7.23
C ARG A 59 9.56 -1.28 -7.79
N LEU A 60 8.78 -0.55 -6.98
CA LEU A 60 7.56 0.09 -7.45
C LEU A 60 7.91 1.19 -8.44
N SER A 61 8.88 2.06 -8.13
CA SER A 61 9.31 3.11 -9.05
C SER A 61 9.74 2.55 -10.40
N ALA A 62 10.53 1.49 -10.43
CA ALA A 62 10.93 0.82 -11.68
C ALA A 62 9.72 0.25 -12.47
N MET A 63 8.69 -0.25 -11.78
CA MET A 63 7.45 -0.68 -12.45
C MET A 63 6.72 0.52 -13.07
N LEU A 64 6.63 1.64 -12.35
CA LEU A 64 5.90 2.83 -12.80
C LEU A 64 6.62 3.61 -13.90
N GLU A 65 7.96 3.56 -13.95
CA GLU A 65 8.78 4.17 -14.98
C GLU A 65 8.72 3.42 -16.34
N GLY A 66 7.91 2.37 -16.44
CA GLY A 66 7.61 1.74 -17.73
C GLY A 66 8.69 0.79 -18.25
N VAL A 67 9.48 0.17 -17.36
CA VAL A 67 10.40 -0.91 -17.76
C VAL A 67 9.59 -2.01 -18.48
N ALA A 68 10.05 -2.44 -19.66
CA ALA A 68 9.32 -3.24 -20.65
C ALA A 68 8.60 -4.50 -20.10
N SER A 69 9.00 -4.97 -18.93
CA SER A 69 8.40 -6.10 -18.21
C SER A 69 7.01 -5.82 -17.60
N TYR A 70 6.53 -4.56 -17.56
CA TYR A 70 5.27 -4.19 -16.87
C TYR A 70 4.37 -3.20 -17.65
N PRO A 71 3.79 -3.59 -18.80
CA PRO A 71 3.09 -2.67 -19.72
C PRO A 71 1.81 -2.01 -19.17
N ASP A 72 1.22 -2.55 -18.08
CA ASP A 72 -0.01 -2.03 -17.47
C ASP A 72 0.23 -1.37 -16.09
N ALA A 73 1.49 -1.24 -15.64
CA ALA A 73 1.81 -0.86 -14.26
C ALA A 73 1.17 0.45 -13.83
N GLN A 74 1.27 1.50 -14.64
CA GLN A 74 0.76 2.82 -14.30
C GLN A 74 -0.77 2.84 -14.21
N LYS A 75 -1.46 2.20 -15.16
CA LYS A 75 -2.94 2.08 -15.15
C LYS A 75 -3.45 1.26 -13.95
N ILE A 76 -2.68 0.24 -13.54
CA ILE A 76 -3.01 -0.58 -12.37
C ILE A 76 -2.77 0.23 -11.10
N TRP A 77 -1.65 0.96 -11.03
CA TRP A 77 -1.33 1.83 -9.91
C TRP A 77 -2.42 2.88 -9.71
N GLU A 78 -2.78 3.63 -10.75
CA GLU A 78 -3.85 4.63 -10.72
C GLU A 78 -5.18 4.03 -10.21
N LEU A 79 -5.53 2.83 -10.67
CA LEU A 79 -6.73 2.12 -10.21
C LEU A 79 -6.64 1.78 -8.72
N ILE A 80 -5.53 1.20 -8.26
CA ILE A 80 -5.35 0.82 -6.84
C ILE A 80 -5.34 2.06 -5.94
N THR A 81 -4.71 3.15 -6.39
CA THR A 81 -4.53 4.39 -5.61
C THR A 81 -5.69 5.37 -5.71
N ALA A 82 -6.72 5.04 -6.49
CA ALA A 82 -7.97 5.81 -6.47
C ALA A 82 -8.54 5.80 -5.04
N ARG A 83 -8.97 6.97 -4.56
CA ARG A 83 -9.44 7.18 -3.19
C ARG A 83 -10.47 6.13 -2.77
N GLU A 84 -11.44 5.86 -3.63
CA GLU A 84 -12.55 4.94 -3.37
C GLU A 84 -12.04 3.50 -3.21
N ASN A 85 -11.02 3.13 -3.98
CA ASN A 85 -10.43 1.79 -3.93
C ASN A 85 -9.54 1.62 -2.70
N ILE A 86 -8.84 2.68 -2.27
CA ILE A 86 -8.13 2.70 -0.98
C ILE A 86 -9.11 2.51 0.17
N ILE A 87 -10.21 3.29 0.21
CA ILE A 87 -11.23 3.18 1.27
C ILE A 87 -11.79 1.76 1.31
N LYS A 88 -12.19 1.21 0.15
CA LYS A 88 -12.65 -0.19 0.04
C LYS A 88 -11.63 -1.17 0.61
N MET A 89 -10.36 -1.07 0.23
CA MET A 89 -9.30 -1.96 0.72
C MET A 89 -9.11 -1.87 2.24
N ILE A 90 -9.13 -0.67 2.80
CA ILE A 90 -9.03 -0.43 4.25
C ILE A 90 -10.25 -1.05 4.95
N SER A 91 -11.47 -0.72 4.53
CA SER A 91 -12.69 -1.20 5.17
C SER A 91 -12.82 -2.73 5.16
N VAL A 92 -12.50 -3.40 4.04
CA VAL A 92 -12.54 -4.87 4.01
C VAL A 92 -11.45 -5.49 4.89
N THR A 93 -10.30 -4.83 5.03
CA THR A 93 -9.22 -5.30 5.90
C THR A 93 -9.61 -5.17 7.38
N GLU A 94 -10.32 -4.11 7.76
CA GLU A 94 -10.83 -3.92 9.14
C GLU A 94 -11.82 -5.02 9.56
N ILE A 95 -12.62 -5.54 8.64
CA ILE A 95 -13.48 -6.73 8.87
C ILE A 95 -12.74 -8.05 8.61
N LYS A 96 -11.40 -8.04 8.65
CA LYS A 96 -10.51 -9.20 8.55
C LYS A 96 -10.56 -9.94 7.21
N ARG A 97 -10.98 -9.30 6.11
CA ARG A 97 -10.85 -9.82 4.73
C ARG A 97 -9.56 -9.33 4.08
N THR A 98 -9.23 -9.81 2.88
CA THR A 98 -8.02 -9.32 2.17
C THR A 98 -8.31 -8.07 1.35
N ALA A 99 -7.39 -7.10 1.36
CA ALA A 99 -7.48 -5.91 0.53
C ALA A 99 -7.65 -6.22 -0.97
N ALA A 100 -6.98 -7.26 -1.48
CA ALA A 100 -7.07 -7.63 -2.90
C ALA A 100 -8.44 -8.15 -3.33
N GLU A 101 -9.22 -8.72 -2.39
CA GLU A 101 -10.51 -9.32 -2.67
C GLU A 101 -11.51 -8.33 -3.27
N ILE A 102 -11.62 -7.14 -2.67
CA ILE A 102 -12.62 -6.13 -3.06
C ILE A 102 -12.32 -5.52 -4.44
N LEU A 103 -11.07 -5.55 -4.87
CA LEU A 103 -10.64 -5.10 -6.20
C LEU A 103 -10.68 -6.23 -7.24
N GLY A 104 -10.84 -7.48 -6.80
CA GLY A 104 -10.89 -8.66 -7.64
C GLY A 104 -11.81 -8.54 -8.85
N PRO A 105 -13.10 -8.17 -8.68
CA PRO A 105 -14.03 -7.98 -9.79
C PRO A 105 -13.58 -6.92 -10.81
N LEU A 106 -12.98 -5.81 -10.34
CA LEU A 106 -12.47 -4.75 -11.22
C LEU A 106 -11.34 -5.28 -12.11
N PHE A 107 -10.41 -6.06 -11.53
CA PHE A 107 -9.33 -6.67 -12.29
C PHE A 107 -9.80 -7.78 -13.21
N GLN A 108 -10.80 -8.57 -12.79
CA GLN A 108 -11.41 -9.60 -13.62
C GLN A 108 -12.03 -8.99 -14.88
N ASN A 109 -12.81 -7.93 -14.75
CA ASN A 109 -13.44 -7.25 -15.88
C ASN A 109 -12.42 -6.59 -16.83
N LYS A 110 -11.30 -6.09 -16.30
CA LYS A 110 -10.32 -5.33 -17.08
C LYS A 110 -9.23 -6.20 -17.73
N TYR A 111 -8.96 -7.39 -17.20
CA TYR A 111 -7.78 -8.19 -17.55
C TYR A 111 -8.05 -9.69 -17.76
N SER A 112 -9.29 -10.08 -18.11
CA SER A 112 -9.75 -11.47 -18.22
C SER A 112 -9.04 -12.32 -19.29
N ASP A 113 -8.46 -11.70 -20.32
CA ASP A 113 -8.29 -12.41 -21.61
C ASP A 113 -6.88 -12.93 -21.93
N ASN A 114 -5.86 -12.62 -21.11
CA ASN A 114 -4.47 -12.97 -21.45
C ASN A 114 -3.84 -13.90 -20.41
N LYS A 115 -3.98 -15.22 -20.62
CA LYS A 115 -3.52 -16.30 -19.73
C LYS A 115 -2.01 -16.24 -19.43
N ASP A 116 -1.19 -15.90 -20.41
CA ASP A 116 0.29 -15.90 -20.28
C ASP A 116 0.81 -14.77 -19.39
N ARG A 117 0.05 -13.67 -19.27
CA ARG A 117 0.41 -12.52 -18.44
C ARG A 117 -0.30 -12.46 -17.09
N VAL A 118 -1.14 -13.45 -16.76
CA VAL A 118 -1.95 -13.44 -15.52
C VAL A 118 -1.07 -13.46 -14.28
N MET A 119 -0.08 -14.36 -14.21
CA MET A 119 0.71 -14.54 -12.99
C MET A 119 1.63 -13.34 -12.69
N PRO A 120 2.44 -12.84 -13.65
CA PRO A 120 3.25 -11.65 -13.42
C PRO A 120 2.41 -10.42 -13.04
N ARG A 121 1.24 -10.24 -13.68
CA ARG A 121 0.32 -9.14 -13.34
C ARG A 121 -0.24 -9.26 -11.92
N LYS A 122 -0.64 -10.47 -11.49
CA LYS A 122 -1.10 -10.73 -10.12
C LYS A 122 -0.03 -10.43 -9.08
N GLN A 123 1.22 -10.80 -9.36
CA GLN A 123 2.35 -10.49 -8.46
C GLN A 123 2.59 -8.97 -8.38
N MET A 124 2.55 -8.27 -9.50
CA MET A 124 2.66 -6.82 -9.55
C MET A 124 1.53 -6.13 -8.77
N ILE A 125 0.27 -6.52 -9.02
CA ILE A 125 -0.89 -5.99 -8.28
C ILE A 125 -0.74 -6.25 -6.79
N GLY A 126 -0.38 -7.48 -6.38
CA GLY A 126 -0.17 -7.82 -4.98
C GLY A 126 0.92 -6.97 -4.32
N TYR A 127 2.00 -6.68 -5.06
CA TYR A 127 3.05 -5.79 -4.57
C TYR A 127 2.56 -4.34 -4.43
N MET A 128 1.84 -3.81 -5.42
CA MET A 128 1.26 -2.46 -5.35
C MET A 128 0.28 -2.32 -4.18
N ILE A 129 -0.59 -3.32 -3.97
CA ILE A 129 -1.50 -3.35 -2.81
C ILE A 129 -0.71 -3.35 -1.50
N LYS A 130 0.34 -4.18 -1.39
CA LYS A 130 1.22 -4.18 -0.20
C LYS A 130 1.75 -2.79 0.10
N ILE A 131 2.28 -2.08 -0.90
CA ILE A 131 2.83 -0.73 -0.72
C ILE A 131 1.75 0.26 -0.28
N VAL A 132 0.57 0.23 -0.90
CA VAL A 132 -0.54 1.11 -0.51
C VAL A 132 -0.97 0.83 0.92
N MET A 133 -1.17 -0.44 1.29
CA MET A 133 -1.55 -0.83 2.65
C MET A 133 -0.47 -0.39 3.67
N GLU A 134 0.82 -0.54 3.37
CA GLU A 134 1.90 -0.02 4.21
C GLU A 134 1.84 1.50 4.37
N CYS A 135 1.48 2.26 3.32
CA CYS A 135 1.32 3.71 3.42
C CYS A 135 0.21 4.15 4.39
N PHE A 136 -0.72 3.25 4.72
CA PHE A 136 -1.78 3.46 5.72
C PHE A 136 -1.50 2.73 7.04
N GLY A 137 -0.27 2.27 7.26
CA GLY A 137 0.16 1.67 8.52
C GLY A 137 -0.31 0.24 8.70
N PHE A 138 -0.64 -0.46 7.62
CA PHE A 138 -0.94 -1.89 7.68
C PHE A 138 0.32 -2.72 7.47
N THR A 139 0.48 -3.76 8.28
CA THR A 139 1.54 -4.76 8.16
C THR A 139 0.97 -6.05 7.59
N THR A 140 1.82 -6.83 6.92
CA THR A 140 1.42 -8.16 6.45
C THR A 140 1.30 -9.11 7.63
N SER A 141 0.13 -9.71 7.80
CA SER A 141 -0.05 -10.83 8.74
C SER A 141 0.51 -12.12 8.14
N ARG A 142 0.89 -13.08 8.99
CA ARG A 142 1.36 -14.39 8.52
C ARG A 142 0.29 -15.13 7.73
N GLY A 143 0.70 -15.67 6.58
CA GLY A 143 -0.11 -16.53 5.73
C GLY A 143 -0.96 -15.81 4.68
N ARG A 144 -1.30 -16.54 3.61
CA ARG A 144 -2.29 -16.09 2.62
C ARG A 144 -3.68 -16.50 3.09
N MET A 145 -4.65 -15.62 2.94
CA MET A 145 -6.06 -15.94 3.12
C MET A 145 -6.62 -16.42 1.78
N GLN A 146 -7.36 -17.53 1.81
CA GLN A 146 -8.20 -17.93 0.68
C GLN A 146 -9.34 -16.95 0.55
N ILE A 147 -9.57 -16.48 -0.68
CA ILE A 147 -10.69 -15.59 -0.97
C ILE A 147 -11.90 -16.49 -1.18
N ASP A 148 -12.90 -16.30 -0.33
CA ASP A 148 -14.13 -17.06 -0.38
C ASP A 148 -14.91 -16.72 -1.66
N THR A 149 -14.89 -17.64 -2.62
CA THR A 149 -15.60 -17.54 -3.90
C THR A 149 -16.91 -18.35 -3.92
N THR A 150 -17.37 -18.86 -2.76
CA THR A 150 -18.50 -19.81 -2.68
C THR A 150 -19.76 -19.25 -2.01
N ARG A 151 -19.76 -18.00 -1.52
CA ARG A 151 -20.95 -17.37 -0.91
C ARG A 151 -21.98 -16.90 -1.94
N GLY A 152 -22.81 -17.81 -2.44
CA GLY A 152 -24.03 -17.50 -3.19
C GLY A 152 -24.51 -18.62 -4.13
N PRO A 153 -25.81 -18.69 -4.49
CA PRO A 153 -26.33 -19.74 -5.36
C PRO A 153 -25.75 -19.61 -6.76
N ASP A 154 -25.19 -20.74 -7.24
CA ASP A 154 -24.97 -21.20 -8.62
C ASP A 154 -24.84 -20.19 -9.77
N ASP A 155 -24.00 -19.16 -9.61
CA ASP A 155 -23.54 -18.34 -10.74
C ASP A 155 -22.04 -18.58 -10.98
N SER A 156 -21.72 -19.20 -12.11
CA SER A 156 -20.34 -19.55 -12.50
C SER A 156 -19.46 -18.30 -12.65
N ALA A 157 -20.07 -17.13 -12.92
CA ALA A 157 -19.39 -15.84 -12.94
C ALA A 157 -19.08 -15.31 -11.53
N ARG A 158 -19.95 -15.55 -10.53
CA ARG A 158 -19.69 -15.17 -9.12
C ARG A 158 -18.59 -15.98 -8.45
N ARG A 159 -18.29 -17.18 -8.95
CA ARG A 159 -17.20 -18.02 -8.45
C ARG A 159 -15.81 -17.56 -8.88
N ALA A 160 -15.72 -16.59 -9.81
CA ALA A 160 -14.45 -16.14 -10.37
C ALA A 160 -14.02 -14.79 -9.77
N ASN A 161 -13.27 -14.83 -8.66
CA ASN A 161 -12.47 -13.67 -8.26
C ASN A 161 -11.11 -13.73 -8.98
N TYR A 162 -10.62 -12.58 -9.44
CA TYR A 162 -9.29 -12.46 -10.03
C TYR A 162 -8.22 -13.05 -9.11
N PHE A 163 -8.36 -12.93 -7.79
CA PHE A 163 -7.48 -13.55 -6.81
C PHE A 163 -8.16 -14.76 -6.14
N LYS A 164 -7.47 -15.91 -6.13
CA LYS A 164 -7.91 -17.10 -5.37
C LYS A 164 -7.45 -17.06 -3.91
N SER A 165 -6.29 -16.45 -3.67
CA SER A 165 -5.77 -16.17 -2.34
C SER A 165 -4.96 -14.89 -2.37
N ALA A 166 -4.87 -14.20 -1.24
CA ALA A 166 -4.12 -12.96 -1.12
C ALA A 166 -3.50 -12.79 0.27
N THR A 167 -2.56 -11.86 0.37
CA THR A 167 -1.93 -11.50 1.64
C THR A 167 -2.96 -10.91 2.60
N ARG A 168 -2.90 -11.32 3.86
CA ARG A 168 -3.69 -10.71 4.93
C ARG A 168 -2.92 -9.51 5.48
N TYR A 169 -3.65 -8.45 5.78
CA TYR A 169 -3.12 -7.25 6.39
C TYR A 169 -3.79 -7.02 7.74
N ALA A 170 -3.05 -6.41 8.66
CA ALA A 170 -3.58 -5.92 9.92
C ALA A 170 -3.06 -4.50 10.13
N LYS A 171 -3.88 -3.63 10.70
CA LYS A 171 -3.44 -2.29 11.05
C LYS A 171 -2.46 -2.39 12.20
N MET A 172 -1.28 -1.77 12.04
CA MET A 172 -0.26 -1.72 13.08
C MET A 172 -0.81 -1.02 14.32
N THR A 173 -0.60 -1.64 15.48
CA THR A 173 -0.86 -1.05 16.78
C THR A 173 0.35 -0.29 17.30
N ILE A 174 0.18 0.53 18.34
CA ILE A 174 1.31 1.24 18.99
C ILE A 174 2.32 0.22 19.54
N ASP A 175 1.84 -0.83 20.22
CA ASP A 175 2.70 -1.89 20.76
C ASP A 175 3.51 -2.59 19.65
N GLU A 176 2.89 -2.89 18.51
CA GLU A 176 3.58 -3.47 17.35
C GLU A 176 4.60 -2.49 16.74
N ARG A 177 4.28 -1.18 16.70
CA ARG A 177 5.21 -0.14 16.26
C ARG A 177 6.44 -0.10 17.17
N ASP A 178 6.25 -0.19 18.49
CA ASP A 178 7.35 -0.16 19.46
C ASP A 178 8.25 -1.38 19.34
N VAL A 179 7.65 -2.56 19.08
CA VAL A 179 8.39 -3.78 18.79
C VAL A 179 9.23 -3.66 17.52
N LEU A 180 8.73 -2.97 16.48
CA LEU A 180 9.50 -2.68 15.27
C LEU A 180 10.60 -1.65 15.52
N LEU A 181 10.31 -0.63 16.34
CA LEU A 181 11.24 0.43 16.71
C LEU A 181 12.47 -0.16 17.43
N GLU A 182 12.27 -1.13 18.32
CA GLU A 182 13.37 -1.80 19.04
C GLU A 182 14.29 -2.64 18.14
N GLN A 183 13.87 -2.97 16.92
CA GLN A 183 14.72 -3.67 15.96
C GLN A 183 15.70 -2.74 15.23
N ILE A 184 15.49 -1.42 15.33
CA ILE A 184 16.31 -0.42 14.64
C ILE A 184 17.43 0.00 15.58
N GLY A 185 18.68 -0.38 15.27
CA GLY A 185 19.83 -0.05 16.13
C GLY A 185 20.25 1.43 16.10
N ASN A 186 19.95 2.16 15.04
CA ASN A 186 20.35 3.56 14.87
C ASN A 186 19.30 4.52 15.45
N ALA A 187 19.72 5.43 16.35
CA ALA A 187 18.83 6.36 17.05
C ALA A 187 18.13 7.37 16.13
N ASP A 188 18.82 7.87 15.10
CA ASP A 188 18.23 8.82 14.14
C ASP A 188 17.20 8.13 13.25
N VAL A 189 17.48 6.89 12.82
CA VAL A 189 16.50 6.06 12.10
C VAL A 189 15.29 5.77 12.99
N LYS A 190 15.48 5.44 14.28
CA LYS A 190 14.37 5.28 15.25
C LYS A 190 13.51 6.55 15.30
N ARG A 191 14.13 7.73 15.43
CA ARG A 191 13.42 9.02 15.49
C ARG A 191 12.55 9.27 14.27
N HIS A 192 13.08 9.05 13.07
CA HIS A 192 12.31 9.23 11.83
C HIS A 192 11.23 8.17 11.65
N PHE A 193 11.53 6.90 11.97
CA PHE A 193 10.55 5.82 11.92
C PHE A 193 9.36 6.10 12.83
N LEU A 194 9.63 6.52 14.07
CA LEU A 194 8.62 6.92 15.04
C LEU A 194 7.76 8.06 14.52
N ALA A 195 8.37 9.15 14.08
CA ALA A 195 7.64 10.33 13.58
C ALA A 195 6.76 10.00 12.37
N ILE A 196 7.24 9.19 11.43
CA ILE A 196 6.47 8.77 10.25
C ILE A 196 5.29 7.89 10.67
N THR A 197 5.54 6.87 11.51
CA THR A 197 4.49 5.93 11.95
C THR A 197 3.42 6.62 12.79
N ASP A 198 3.79 7.54 13.68
CA ASP A 198 2.82 8.31 14.49
C ASP A 198 1.88 9.15 13.62
N LEU A 199 2.41 9.80 12.57
CA LEU A 199 1.58 10.56 11.63
C LEU A 199 0.60 9.66 10.87
N ILE A 200 1.05 8.48 10.43
CA ILE A 200 0.21 7.51 9.71
C ILE A 200 -0.89 6.95 10.61
N LEU A 201 -0.54 6.49 11.81
CA LEU A 201 -1.46 5.87 12.76
C LEU A 201 -2.51 6.86 13.28
N ALA A 202 -2.12 8.12 13.47
CA ALA A 202 -3.04 9.20 13.84
C ALA A 202 -3.93 9.68 12.68
N GLY A 203 -3.75 9.16 11.46
CA GLY A 203 -4.50 9.62 10.29
C GLY A 203 -4.13 11.04 9.86
N ARG A 204 -2.94 11.51 10.22
CA ARG A 204 -2.52 12.91 10.10
C ARG A 204 -1.59 13.18 8.92
N THR A 205 -1.33 12.19 8.08
CA THR A 205 -0.59 12.44 6.84
C THR A 205 -1.34 13.44 5.95
N GLU A 206 -0.61 14.21 5.15
CA GLU A 206 -1.24 15.14 4.21
C GLU A 206 -2.24 14.42 3.32
N TYR A 207 -1.86 13.25 2.78
CA TYR A 207 -2.76 12.46 1.94
C TYR A 207 -4.04 12.02 2.68
N GLN A 208 -3.93 11.47 3.90
CA GLN A 208 -5.10 11.04 4.67
C GLN A 208 -6.05 12.22 4.98
N LYS A 209 -5.50 13.40 5.28
CA LYS A 209 -6.27 14.63 5.53
C LYS A 209 -6.99 15.13 4.28
N ILE A 210 -6.25 15.29 3.17
CA ILE A 210 -6.78 15.84 1.92
C ILE A 210 -7.96 15.01 1.40
N TYR A 211 -7.82 13.68 1.46
CA TYR A 211 -8.81 12.77 0.89
C TYR A 211 -9.79 12.21 1.93
N ASN A 212 -9.77 12.71 3.17
CA ASN A 212 -10.66 12.26 4.24
C ASN A 212 -10.80 10.72 4.30
N ILE A 213 -9.68 10.00 4.32
CA ILE A 213 -9.66 8.54 4.14
C ILE A 213 -10.37 7.79 5.28
N HIS A 214 -10.35 8.36 6.49
CA HIS A 214 -10.93 7.76 7.69
C HIS A 214 -12.14 8.51 8.25
N GLY A 215 -12.49 9.67 7.71
CA GLY A 215 -13.63 10.44 8.20
C GLY A 215 -14.92 10.09 7.46
N LEU A 216 -16.03 10.32 8.16
CA LEU A 216 -17.37 10.26 7.57
C LEU A 216 -17.63 11.59 6.86
N THR A 217 -18.10 11.52 5.62
CA THR A 217 -18.75 12.65 4.95
C THR A 217 -20.24 12.58 5.26
N ASN A 218 -20.84 13.65 5.78
CA ASN A 218 -22.28 13.80 5.93
C ASN A 218 -22.88 14.54 4.72
N TRP A 219 -24.21 14.58 4.64
CA TRP A 219 -24.95 15.29 3.58
C TRP A 219 -24.55 16.76 3.45
N ASP A 220 -24.13 17.39 4.55
CA ASP A 220 -23.71 18.80 4.59
C ASP A 220 -22.27 19.03 4.10
N SER A 221 -21.53 17.95 3.81
CA SER A 221 -20.10 17.99 3.41
C SER A 221 -19.85 17.47 1.99
N LEU A 222 -20.92 17.18 1.24
CA LEU A 222 -20.91 16.82 -0.19
C LEU A 222 -21.04 18.06 -1.08
#